data_AF-A0A5R2NCS6-F1
#
_entry.id   AF-A0A5R2NCS6-F1
#
_cell.length_a   1.000
_cell.length_b   1.000
_cell.length_c   1.000
_cell.angle_alpha   90.00
_cell.angle_beta   90.00
_cell.angle_gamma   90.00
#
_symmetry.space_group_name_H-M   'P 1'
#
loop_
_entity.id
_entity.type
_entity.pdbx_description
1 polymer ?
#
loop_
_entity_poly.entity_id
_entity_poly.type
_entity_poly.pdbx_seq_one_letter_code
_entity_poly.pdbx_strand_id
1 'polypeptide(L)' 'MSVSIAGRADWLSDKHLQRLLGALTEGGEEARIAGGAVRNALMGQPVADVDIATSCLPQETIRRAE' A
#
# COMPACT_ATOMS: atom_id res chain seq x y z
N MET A 1 5.80 19.30 -10.58
CA MET A 1 4.44 18.78 -10.86
C MET A 1 4.21 17.57 -9.97
N SER A 2 3.16 17.55 -9.16
CA SER A 2 2.75 16.37 -8.39
C SER A 2 1.69 15.60 -9.18
N VAL A 3 1.90 14.31 -9.40
CA VAL A 3 0.88 13.40 -9.94
C VAL A 3 0.28 12.62 -8.76
N SER A 4 -1.05 12.49 -8.71
CA SER A 4 -1.73 11.80 -7.61
C SER A 4 -2.76 10.81 -8.13
N ILE A 5 -2.76 9.58 -7.61
CA ILE A 5 -3.78 8.56 -7.88
C ILE A 5 -4.94 8.61 -6.86
N ALA A 6 -4.88 9.50 -5.86
CA ALA A 6 -5.94 9.64 -4.87
C ALA A 6 -7.28 10.00 -5.54
N GLY A 7 -8.36 9.33 -5.12
CA GLY A 7 -9.70 9.49 -5.72
C GLY A 7 -9.87 8.90 -7.12
N ARG A 8 -8.83 8.26 -7.68
CA ARG A 8 -8.86 7.59 -9.00
C ARG A 8 -8.62 6.09 -8.93
N ALA A 9 -8.23 5.60 -7.76
CA ALA A 9 -7.92 4.21 -7.49
C ALA A 9 -8.81 3.72 -6.34
N ASP A 10 -9.95 3.10 -6.65
CA ASP A 10 -10.92 2.66 -5.63
C ASP A 10 -10.30 1.69 -4.62
N TRP A 11 -9.42 0.81 -5.10
CA TRP A 11 -8.66 -0.13 -4.26
C TRP A 11 -7.79 0.56 -3.21
N LEU A 12 -7.35 1.82 -3.45
CA LEU A 12 -6.55 2.56 -2.49
C LEU A 12 -7.35 2.88 -1.21
N SER A 13 -8.68 3.01 -1.34
CA SER A 13 -9.58 3.32 -0.22
C SER A 13 -10.15 2.05 0.44
N ASP A 14 -9.72 0.85 0.02
CA ASP A 14 -10.18 -0.39 0.62
C ASP A 14 -9.84 -0.43 2.12
N LYS A 15 -10.86 -0.73 2.95
CA LYS A 15 -10.74 -0.66 4.41
C LYS A 15 -9.73 -1.68 4.97
N HIS A 16 -9.57 -2.82 4.31
CA HIS A 16 -8.64 -3.86 4.76
C HIS A 16 -7.21 -3.47 4.41
N LEU A 17 -7.00 -2.93 3.21
CA LEU A 17 -5.71 -2.36 2.81
C LEU A 17 -5.28 -1.22 3.74
N GLN A 18 -6.19 -0.28 4.05
CA GLN A 18 -5.90 0.82 4.97
C GLN A 18 -5.55 0.33 6.38
N ARG A 19 -6.25 -0.69 6.89
CA ARG A 19 -5.93 -1.31 8.18
C ARG A 19 -4.54 -1.96 8.18
N LEU A 20 -4.20 -2.68 7.11
CA LEU A 20 -2.89 -3.32 6.98
C LEU A 20 -1.76 -2.30 6.90
N LEU A 21 -1.92 -1.23 6.11
CA LEU A 21 -0.96 -0.12 6.07
C LEU A 21 -0.80 0.51 7.45
N GLY A 22 -1.90 0.78 8.16
CA GLY A 22 -1.88 1.30 9.52
C GLY A 22 -1.01 0.46 10.47
N ALA A 23 -1.25 -0.85 10.51
CA ALA A 23 -0.47 -1.78 11.33
C ALA A 23 1.03 -1.76 10.96
N LEU A 24 1.35 -1.75 9.66
CA LEU A 24 2.74 -1.70 9.20
C LEU A 24 3.43 -0.35 9.42
N THR A 25 2.69 0.74 9.68
CA THR A 25 3.27 2.05 10.02
C THR A 25 3.44 2.32 11.52
N GLU A 26 3.07 1.36 12.38
CA GLU A 26 3.27 1.51 13.82
C GLU A 26 4.76 1.67 14.17
N GLY A 27 5.04 2.42 15.24
CA GLY A 27 6.41 2.63 15.74
C GLY A 27 7.30 3.54 14.88
N GLY A 28 6.72 4.30 13.94
CA GLY A 28 7.47 5.21 13.06
C GLY A 28 8.03 4.55 11.81
N GLU A 29 7.64 3.30 11.55
CA GLU A 29 7.94 2.60 10.30
C GLU A 29 7.09 3.14 9.14
N GLU A 30 7.55 2.91 7.91
CA GLU A 30 6.87 3.34 6.69
C GLU A 30 6.35 2.15 5.90
N ALA A 31 5.11 2.25 5.40
CA ALA A 31 4.52 1.28 4.49
C ALA A 31 3.93 2.00 3.28
N ARG A 32 4.26 1.55 2.07
CA ARG A 32 3.84 2.16 0.81
C ARG A 32 3.38 1.08 -0.17
N ILE A 33 2.36 1.40 -0.96
CA ILE A 33 2.03 0.58 -2.12
C ILE A 33 3.10 0.79 -3.19
N ALA A 34 3.59 -0.30 -3.76
CA ALA A 34 4.66 -0.29 -4.74
C ALA A 34 4.28 -1.11 -5.98
N GLY A 35 5.09 -1.00 -7.03
CA GLY A 35 5.01 -1.89 -8.19
C GLY A 35 3.80 -1.65 -9.10
N GLY A 36 3.19 -2.76 -9.54
CA GLY A 36 2.23 -2.81 -10.63
C GLY A 36 0.98 -1.97 -10.38
N ALA A 37 0.46 -1.98 -9.15
CA ALA A 37 -0.72 -1.22 -8.75
C ALA A 37 -0.57 0.28 -9.02
N VAL A 38 0.57 0.86 -8.62
CA VAL A 38 0.85 2.30 -8.81
C VAL A 38 0.99 2.63 -10.30
N ARG A 39 1.79 1.83 -11.03
CA ARG A 39 1.99 2.02 -12.47
C ARG A 39 0.67 1.95 -13.24
N ASN A 40 -0.11 0.91 -13.02
CA ASN A 40 -1.36 0.69 -13.75
C ASN A 40 -2.40 1.76 -13.40
N ALA A 41 -2.53 2.18 -12.13
CA ALA A 41 -3.40 3.28 -11.73
C ALA A 41 -3.02 4.61 -12.41
N LEU A 42 -1.72 4.89 -12.56
CA LEU A 42 -1.25 6.07 -13.28
C LEU A 42 -1.56 6.02 -14.79
N MET A 43 -1.56 4.83 -15.38
CA MET A 43 -1.83 4.60 -16.81
C MET A 43 -3.32 4.36 -17.12
N GLY A 44 -4.21 4.38 -16.13
CA GLY A 44 -5.63 4.03 -16.32
C GLY A 44 -5.85 2.58 -16.75
N GLN A 45 -4.95 1.67 -16.37
CA GLN A 45 -5.01 0.24 -16.66
C GLN A 45 -5.61 -0.52 -15.47
N PRO A 46 -6.23 -1.69 -15.68
CA PRO A 46 -6.69 -2.54 -14.59
C PRO A 46 -5.58 -2.90 -13.60
N VAL A 47 -5.91 -2.94 -12.31
CA VAL A 47 -5.03 -3.40 -11.22
C VAL A 47 -5.54 -4.74 -10.74
N ALA A 48 -4.70 -5.78 -10.78
CA ALA A 48 -5.06 -7.14 -10.37
C ALA A 48 -4.63 -7.44 -8.93
N ASP A 49 -3.47 -6.92 -8.53
CA ASP A 49 -2.79 -7.15 -7.29
C ASP A 49 -2.23 -5.84 -6.70
N VAL A 50 -2.08 -5.81 -5.38
CA VAL A 50 -1.53 -4.68 -4.64
C VAL A 50 -0.38 -5.17 -3.77
N ASP A 51 0.83 -4.70 -4.10
CA ASP A 51 2.03 -5.00 -3.33
C ASP A 51 2.34 -3.88 -2.34
N ILE A 52 2.73 -4.25 -1.12
CA ILE A 52 3.17 -3.31 -0.08
C ILE A 52 4.67 -3.51 0.16
N ALA A 53 5.43 -2.42 0.07
CA ALA A 53 6.78 -2.34 0.58
C ALA A 53 6.77 -1.65 1.95
N THR A 54 7.51 -2.19 2.92
CA THR A 54 7.60 -1.65 4.28
C THR A 54 9.04 -1.59 4.75
N SER A 55 9.36 -0.64 5.64
CA SER A 55 10.63 -0.61 6.38
C SER A 55 10.67 -1.60 7.55
N CYS A 56 9.51 -2.14 7.97
CA CYS A 56 9.45 -3.19 8.98
C CYS A 56 10.32 -4.38 8.59
N LEU A 57 11.15 -4.84 9.52
CA LEU A 57 11.88 -6.10 9.35
C LEU A 57 10.89 -7.28 9.21
N PRO A 58 11.28 -8.38 8.54
CA PRO A 58 10.39 -9.52 8.32
C PRO A 58 9.76 -10.08 9.59
N GLN A 59 10.52 -10.18 10.69
CA GLN A 59 10.01 -10.70 11.97
C GLN A 59 8.93 -9.79 12.57
N GLU A 60 9.12 -8.48 12.47
CA GLU A 60 8.15 -7.50 12.97
C GLU A 60 6.90 -7.44 12.08
N THR A 61 7.07 -7.58 10.77
CA THR A 61 5.96 -7.73 9.82
C THR A 61 5.07 -8.92 10.20
N ILE A 62 5.66 -10.07 10.50
CA ILE A 62 4.93 -11.28 10.91
C ILE A 62 4.19 -11.02 12.23
N ARG A 63 4.88 -10.49 13.24
CA ARG A 63 4.27 -10.20 14.56
C ARG A 63 3.05 -9.27 14.48
N ARG A 64 3.05 -8.32 13.54
CA ARG A 64 1.93 -7.37 13.33
C ARG A 64 0.76 -7.97 12.54
N ALA A 65 0.99 -9.07 11.84
CA ALA A 65 -0.01 -9.73 11.01
C ALA A 65 -0.83 -10.80 11.77
N GLU A 66 -0.39 -11.21 12.96
CA GLU A 66 -1.09 -12.11 13.89
C GLU A 66 -2.18 -11.39 14.70
#